data_AF-A0A962W8U6-F1
#
_entry.id   AF-A0A962W8U6-F1
#
_cell.length_a   1.000
_cell.length_b   1.000
_cell.length_c   1.000
_cell.angle_alpha   90.00
_cell.angle_beta   90.00
_cell.angle_gamma   90.00
#
_symmetry.space_group_name_H-M   'P 1'
#
loop_
_entity.id
_entity.type
_entity.pdbx_description
1 polymer ?
#
loop_
_entity_poly.entity_id
_entity_poly.type
_entity_poly.pdbx_seq_one_letter_code
_entity_poly.pdbx_strand_id
1 'polypeptide(L)'
;GCPASCAIGVSYECMGASQLRRIEAFTCGTHHGCREHDDCLDNCLLNNPESRDCQPQCDAQVMDKYGFDKATPWLLGKGPYDGEITFEYTRQAPAGPEPAYRCPPGSSRQCEGDVPCVGPNGQAVDAIFDSYPGVGGAMQVSGLRAGPLCDGEERVCEQSLAIRVAGEDSCAGGPCTRFGLEFDYRNASAGTPLECKTSTRGGDGDFIGDLIKLGGDAIAERNEATGGPAEDDGMGQLLGLFGKVIASADSPEDLQISMTTLDEQGNPDESKRVGSTVGDAPPPIPHSVAVPAASGRLVIPMYQLATAAEPGTVKTRRVTCTQQGAPVLETVFALQH
;
A
#
# COMPACT_ATOMS: atom_id res chain seq x y z
N GLY A 1 -25.82 -9.27 -3.31
CA GLY A 1 -25.38 -8.31 -4.34
C GLY A 1 -23.87 -8.27 -4.31
N CYS A 2 -23.21 -7.85 -5.39
CA CYS A 2 -21.74 -7.75 -5.39
C CYS A 2 -21.29 -6.84 -4.24
N PRO A 3 -20.32 -7.26 -3.40
CA PRO A 3 -19.73 -6.36 -2.42
C PRO A 3 -19.09 -5.16 -3.14
N ALA A 4 -19.14 -4.00 -2.50
CA ALA A 4 -18.60 -2.75 -3.05
C ALA A 4 -17.06 -2.72 -3.02
N SER A 5 -16.44 -3.59 -2.21
CA SER A 5 -15.00 -3.71 -2.03
C SER A 5 -14.61 -5.18 -1.79
N CYS A 6 -13.32 -5.50 -1.94
CA CYS A 6 -12.81 -6.78 -1.49
C CYS A 6 -12.65 -6.77 0.04
N ALA A 7 -13.06 -7.85 0.70
CA ALA A 7 -12.71 -8.10 2.09
C ALA A 7 -11.25 -8.53 2.18
N ILE A 8 -10.48 -7.94 3.09
CA ILE A 8 -9.07 -8.25 3.27
C ILE A 8 -8.90 -9.02 4.59
N GLY A 9 -8.33 -10.21 4.50
CA GLY A 9 -7.88 -11.00 5.64
C GLY A 9 -6.37 -10.94 5.76
N VAL A 10 -5.87 -10.90 6.98
CA VAL A 10 -4.44 -11.09 7.26
C VAL A 10 -4.32 -12.29 8.17
N SER A 11 -3.53 -13.26 7.74
CA SER A 11 -3.15 -14.41 8.55
C SER A 11 -1.64 -14.59 8.53
N TYR A 12 -1.15 -15.47 9.39
CA TYR A 12 0.26 -15.80 9.45
C TYR A 12 0.45 -17.30 9.51
N GLU A 13 1.51 -17.77 8.87
CA GLU A 13 1.91 -19.17 8.88
C GLU A 13 3.31 -19.31 9.46
N CYS A 14 3.52 -20.35 10.27
CA CYS A 14 4.83 -20.64 10.82
C CYS A 14 5.80 -21.15 9.76
N MET A 15 6.89 -20.41 9.56
CA MET A 15 8.04 -20.84 8.76
C MET A 15 9.16 -21.32 9.67
N GLY A 16 9.42 -22.63 9.67
CA GLY A 16 10.48 -23.24 10.47
C GLY A 16 10.33 -22.95 11.98
N ALA A 17 11.45 -22.78 12.68
CA ALA A 17 11.46 -22.67 14.14
C ALA A 17 11.18 -21.27 14.69
N SER A 18 11.43 -20.20 13.92
CA SER A 18 11.45 -18.83 14.47
C SER A 18 10.76 -17.78 13.61
N GLN A 19 10.39 -18.10 12.36
CA GLN A 19 9.84 -17.12 11.43
C GLN A 19 8.34 -17.34 11.20
N LEU A 20 7.70 -16.28 10.76
CA LEU A 20 6.31 -16.23 10.34
C LEU A 20 6.28 -15.70 8.91
N ARG A 21 5.37 -16.24 8.12
CA ARG A 21 4.99 -15.72 6.80
C ARG A 21 3.67 -15.00 6.96
N ARG A 22 3.60 -13.75 6.49
CA ARG A 22 2.35 -13.00 6.44
C ARG A 22 1.61 -13.35 5.14
N ILE A 23 0.33 -13.65 5.25
CA ILE A 23 -0.54 -13.97 4.12
C ILE A 23 -1.62 -12.89 4.07
N GLU A 24 -1.71 -12.20 2.94
CA GLU A 24 -2.81 -11.29 2.64
C GLU A 24 -3.83 -12.00 1.78
N ALA A 25 -5.02 -12.21 2.31
CA ALA A 25 -6.14 -12.76 1.58
C ALA A 25 -7.05 -11.61 1.10
N PHE A 26 -7.33 -11.54 -0.19
CA PHE A 26 -8.29 -10.61 -0.78
C PHE A 26 -9.48 -11.40 -1.28
N THR A 27 -10.63 -11.26 -0.62
CA THR A 27 -11.89 -11.89 -1.01
C THR A 27 -12.75 -10.87 -1.73
N CYS A 28 -12.85 -11.00 -3.05
CA CYS A 28 -13.51 -10.06 -3.92
C CYS A 28 -14.79 -10.65 -4.50
N GLY A 29 -15.82 -9.82 -4.69
CA GLY A 29 -16.98 -10.19 -5.48
C GLY A 29 -16.62 -10.42 -6.95
N THR A 30 -17.18 -11.45 -7.55
CA THR A 30 -16.94 -11.79 -8.95
C THR A 30 -18.17 -11.60 -9.81
N HIS A 31 -17.91 -11.40 -11.10
CA HIS A 31 -18.90 -11.35 -12.15
C HIS A 31 -18.50 -12.33 -13.25
N HIS A 32 -19.48 -13.02 -13.84
CA HIS A 32 -19.23 -14.12 -14.76
C HIS A 32 -18.35 -13.73 -15.95
N GLY A 33 -18.67 -12.60 -16.59
CA GLY A 33 -17.88 -12.15 -17.74
C GLY A 33 -16.49 -11.62 -17.39
N CYS A 34 -16.28 -11.10 -16.18
CA CYS A 34 -14.93 -10.74 -15.73
C CYS A 34 -14.08 -12.00 -15.55
N ARG A 35 -14.63 -13.06 -14.95
CA ARG A 35 -13.88 -14.33 -14.81
C ARG A 35 -13.53 -14.94 -16.15
N GLU A 36 -14.46 -14.95 -17.11
CA GLU A 36 -14.13 -15.48 -18.44
C GLU A 36 -13.09 -14.65 -19.19
N HIS A 37 -13.09 -13.34 -18.95
CA HIS A 37 -12.07 -12.43 -19.47
C HIS A 37 -10.70 -12.70 -18.84
N ASP A 38 -10.66 -12.81 -17.52
CA ASP A 38 -9.45 -13.14 -16.75
C ASP A 38 -8.92 -14.53 -17.13
N ASP A 39 -9.79 -15.54 -17.27
CA ASP A 39 -9.42 -16.88 -17.74
C ASP A 39 -8.81 -16.85 -19.14
N CYS A 40 -9.33 -16.00 -20.04
CA CYS A 40 -8.74 -15.80 -21.36
C CYS A 40 -7.35 -15.16 -21.25
N LEU A 41 -7.21 -14.11 -20.43
CA LEU A 41 -5.95 -13.41 -20.21
C LEU A 41 -4.88 -14.34 -19.63
N ASP A 42 -5.22 -15.07 -18.57
CA ASP A 42 -4.34 -16.02 -17.92
C ASP A 42 -3.89 -17.11 -18.91
N ASN A 43 -4.81 -17.71 -19.66
CA ASN A 43 -4.45 -18.71 -20.67
C ASN A 43 -3.57 -18.12 -21.79
N CYS A 44 -3.85 -16.89 -22.22
CA CYS A 44 -3.06 -16.24 -23.26
C CYS A 44 -1.63 -15.93 -22.78
N LEU A 45 -1.51 -15.35 -21.58
CA LEU A 45 -0.23 -14.96 -20.97
C LEU A 45 0.58 -16.16 -20.49
N LEU A 46 -0.06 -17.25 -20.03
CA LEU A 46 0.63 -18.51 -19.74
C LEU A 46 1.40 -19.04 -20.95
N ASN A 47 0.82 -18.89 -22.15
CA ASN A 47 1.45 -19.32 -23.40
C ASN A 47 2.33 -18.23 -24.03
N ASN A 48 2.09 -16.95 -23.70
CA ASN A 48 2.76 -15.78 -24.30
C ASN A 48 2.98 -14.67 -23.24
N PRO A 49 3.90 -14.86 -22.28
CA PRO A 49 3.99 -14.01 -21.09
C PRO A 49 4.34 -12.54 -21.35
N GLU A 50 4.89 -12.22 -22.51
CA GLU A 50 5.21 -10.84 -22.93
C GLU A 50 4.25 -10.30 -24.00
N SER A 51 3.18 -11.04 -24.32
CA SER A 51 2.26 -10.65 -25.40
C SER A 51 1.41 -9.45 -25.01
N ARG A 52 1.55 -8.39 -25.80
CA ARG A 52 0.73 -7.18 -25.71
C ARG A 52 -0.65 -7.35 -26.36
N ASP A 53 -0.86 -8.44 -27.07
CA ASP A 53 -2.09 -8.72 -27.82
C ASP A 53 -3.11 -9.52 -27.01
N CYS A 54 -2.72 -10.09 -25.86
CA CYS A 54 -3.64 -10.87 -25.02
C CYS A 54 -4.84 -10.04 -24.55
N GLN A 55 -4.61 -8.81 -24.09
CA GLN A 55 -5.67 -7.91 -23.63
C GLN A 55 -6.72 -7.62 -24.71
N PRO A 56 -6.36 -7.05 -25.88
CA PRO A 56 -7.37 -6.74 -26.91
C PRO A 56 -8.04 -8.00 -27.48
N GLN A 57 -7.36 -9.16 -27.51
CA GLN A 57 -7.97 -10.41 -27.94
C GLN A 57 -9.06 -10.89 -26.97
N CYS A 58 -8.79 -10.84 -25.67
CA CYS A 58 -9.77 -11.22 -24.66
C CYS A 58 -10.92 -10.22 -24.55
N ASP A 59 -10.63 -8.92 -24.68
CA ASP A 59 -11.67 -7.88 -24.79
C ASP A 59 -12.61 -8.18 -25.97
N ALA A 60 -12.05 -8.48 -27.15
CA ALA A 60 -12.81 -8.81 -28.34
C ALA A 60 -13.64 -10.10 -28.17
N GLN A 61 -13.10 -11.12 -27.51
CA GLN A 61 -13.82 -12.37 -27.24
C GLN A 61 -15.04 -12.16 -26.34
N VAL A 62 -14.90 -11.36 -25.28
CA VAL A 62 -16.03 -11.01 -24.39
C VAL A 62 -17.07 -10.18 -25.13
N MET A 63 -16.63 -9.23 -25.96
CA MET A 63 -17.51 -8.40 -26.79
C MET A 63 -18.29 -9.24 -27.82
N ASP A 64 -17.65 -10.19 -28.48
CA ASP A 64 -18.29 -11.11 -29.44
C ASP A 64 -19.32 -12.02 -28.75
N LYS A 65 -18.97 -12.55 -27.56
CA LYS A 65 -19.83 -13.48 -26.83
C LYS A 65 -21.05 -12.83 -26.19
N TYR A 66 -20.88 -11.64 -25.61
CA TYR A 66 -21.92 -11.01 -24.77
C TYR A 66 -22.54 -9.75 -25.37
N GLY A 67 -21.90 -9.16 -26.38
CA GLY A 67 -22.27 -7.87 -26.96
C GLY A 67 -21.85 -6.69 -26.10
N PHE A 68 -21.75 -5.52 -26.75
CA PHE A 68 -21.33 -4.25 -26.15
C PHE A 68 -22.13 -3.90 -24.88
N ASP A 69 -23.46 -4.01 -24.94
CA ASP A 69 -24.38 -3.61 -23.86
C ASP A 69 -24.14 -4.38 -22.54
N LYS A 70 -23.57 -5.59 -22.62
CA LYS A 70 -23.24 -6.40 -21.44
C LYS A 70 -21.77 -6.27 -21.07
N ALA A 71 -20.87 -6.32 -22.05
CA ALA A 71 -19.43 -6.29 -21.80
C ALA A 71 -18.97 -4.95 -21.19
N THR A 72 -19.46 -3.80 -21.68
CA THR A 72 -19.01 -2.48 -21.19
C THR A 72 -19.36 -2.22 -19.72
N PRO A 73 -20.59 -2.50 -19.23
CA PRO A 73 -20.87 -2.41 -17.79
C PRO A 73 -20.03 -3.39 -16.95
N TRP A 74 -19.68 -4.55 -17.49
CA TRP A 74 -18.91 -5.56 -16.75
C TRP A 74 -17.46 -5.14 -16.54
N LEU A 75 -16.85 -4.46 -17.52
CA LEU A 75 -15.55 -3.79 -17.36
C LEU A 75 -15.53 -2.78 -16.21
N LEU A 76 -16.70 -2.20 -15.89
CA LEU A 76 -16.89 -1.28 -14.78
C LEU A 76 -17.38 -1.96 -13.50
N GLY A 77 -17.31 -3.29 -13.42
CA GLY A 77 -17.74 -4.06 -12.25
C GLY A 77 -19.26 -4.12 -12.03
N LYS A 78 -20.08 -3.82 -13.05
CA LYS A 78 -21.55 -3.81 -12.97
C LYS A 78 -22.19 -5.05 -13.58
N GLY A 79 -21.47 -6.17 -13.60
CA GLY A 79 -21.98 -7.43 -14.12
C GLY A 79 -22.94 -8.14 -13.18
N PRO A 80 -23.55 -9.24 -13.64
CA PRO A 80 -24.32 -10.11 -12.75
C PRO A 80 -23.36 -10.75 -11.75
N TYR A 81 -23.56 -10.43 -10.48
CA TYR A 81 -22.80 -11.01 -9.38
C TYR A 81 -23.04 -12.51 -9.31
N ASP A 82 -21.97 -13.29 -9.19
CA ASP A 82 -22.04 -14.74 -9.26
C ASP A 82 -21.20 -15.49 -8.23
N GLY A 83 -20.55 -14.77 -7.31
CA GLY A 83 -19.81 -15.37 -6.20
C GLY A 83 -18.70 -14.49 -5.65
N GLU A 84 -17.85 -15.08 -4.83
CA GLU A 84 -16.63 -14.47 -4.33
C GLU A 84 -15.45 -15.36 -4.68
N ILE A 85 -14.28 -14.75 -4.87
CA ILE A 85 -13.00 -15.43 -5.04
C ILE A 85 -12.00 -14.86 -4.04
N THR A 86 -11.14 -15.72 -3.50
CA THR A 86 -10.09 -15.32 -2.56
C THR A 86 -8.73 -15.49 -3.22
N PHE A 87 -7.95 -14.42 -3.23
CA PHE A 87 -6.55 -14.41 -3.66
C PHE A 87 -5.64 -14.26 -2.46
N GLU A 88 -4.65 -15.13 -2.32
CA GLU A 88 -3.69 -15.09 -1.23
C GLU A 88 -2.30 -14.69 -1.73
N TYR A 89 -1.73 -13.66 -1.12
CA TYR A 89 -0.41 -13.15 -1.46
C TYR A 89 0.51 -13.19 -0.24
N THR A 90 1.72 -13.72 -0.44
CA THR A 90 2.79 -13.72 0.56
C THR A 90 3.95 -12.80 0.17
N ARG A 91 3.91 -12.26 -1.06
CA ARG A 91 4.91 -11.38 -1.66
C ARG A 91 4.23 -10.14 -2.20
N GLN A 92 4.97 -9.03 -2.22
CA GLN A 92 4.48 -7.77 -2.77
C GLN A 92 4.47 -7.75 -4.30
N ALA A 93 5.32 -8.56 -4.94
CA ALA A 93 5.40 -8.67 -6.39
C ALA A 93 5.80 -10.10 -6.79
N PRO A 94 5.46 -10.57 -8.01
CA PRO A 94 5.74 -11.95 -8.44
C PRO A 94 7.21 -12.38 -8.29
N ALA A 95 8.15 -11.49 -8.62
CA ALA A 95 9.59 -11.71 -8.49
C ALA A 95 10.20 -11.09 -7.22
N GLY A 96 9.40 -10.45 -6.38
CA GLY A 96 9.86 -9.79 -5.16
C GLY A 96 10.32 -10.80 -4.10
N PRO A 97 11.29 -10.44 -3.24
CA PRO A 97 11.66 -11.29 -2.14
C PRO A 97 10.50 -11.39 -1.14
N GLU A 98 10.39 -12.57 -0.53
CA GLU A 98 9.36 -12.85 0.46
C GLU A 98 9.79 -12.32 1.84
N PRO A 99 9.01 -11.46 2.49
CA PRO A 99 9.31 -10.96 3.82
C PRO A 99 9.11 -12.04 4.88
N ALA A 100 10.04 -12.13 5.82
CA ALA A 100 9.90 -12.91 7.04
C ALA A 100 9.51 -12.02 8.21
N TYR A 101 8.63 -12.55 9.05
CA TYR A 101 8.14 -11.92 10.26
C TYR A 101 8.56 -12.70 11.49
N ARG A 102 8.52 -12.07 12.66
CA ARG A 102 8.74 -12.71 13.96
C ARG A 102 7.81 -12.13 15.01
N CYS A 103 7.67 -12.85 16.12
CA CYS A 103 7.02 -12.28 17.29
C CYS A 103 7.92 -11.22 17.95
N PRO A 104 7.33 -10.16 18.52
CA PRO A 104 8.08 -9.19 19.32
C PRO A 104 8.81 -9.83 20.50
N PRO A 105 9.87 -9.19 21.02
CA PRO A 105 10.57 -9.69 22.19
C PRO A 105 9.62 -9.93 23.37
N GLY A 106 9.78 -11.08 24.05
CA GLY A 106 8.92 -11.49 25.16
C GLY A 106 7.58 -12.12 24.75
N SER A 107 7.27 -12.16 23.45
CA SER A 107 6.09 -12.85 22.92
C SER A 107 6.45 -14.24 22.39
N SER A 108 5.47 -15.15 22.42
CA SER A 108 5.59 -16.52 21.91
C SER A 108 4.74 -16.70 20.65
N ARG A 109 5.28 -17.44 19.68
CA ARG A 109 4.59 -17.78 18.43
C ARG A 109 3.51 -18.83 18.66
N GLN A 110 2.35 -18.67 18.03
CA GLN A 110 1.29 -19.68 18.01
C GLN A 110 1.12 -20.19 16.58
N CYS A 111 1.47 -21.45 16.33
CA CYS A 111 1.36 -22.04 14.99
C CYS A 111 0.01 -22.71 14.72
N GLU A 112 -0.77 -22.96 15.77
CA GLU A 112 -2.07 -23.64 15.70
C GLU A 112 -3.21 -22.75 16.22
N GLY A 113 -2.93 -21.48 16.50
CA GLY A 113 -3.89 -20.53 17.07
C GLY A 113 -4.34 -19.48 16.06
N ASP A 114 -5.44 -18.80 16.37
CA ASP A 114 -6.03 -17.75 15.52
C ASP A 114 -5.19 -16.46 15.44
N VAL A 115 -4.18 -16.32 16.31
CA VAL A 115 -3.31 -15.14 16.41
C VAL A 115 -1.85 -15.55 16.24
N PRO A 116 -1.02 -14.76 15.52
CA PRO A 116 0.35 -15.16 15.20
C PRO A 116 1.26 -15.23 16.43
N CYS A 117 1.05 -14.30 17.35
CA CYS A 117 1.91 -14.10 18.51
C CYS A 117 1.06 -13.80 19.75
N VAL A 118 1.53 -14.30 20.88
CA VAL A 118 0.92 -14.09 22.19
C VAL A 118 1.98 -13.52 23.13
N GLY A 119 1.67 -12.38 23.73
CA GLY A 119 2.52 -11.73 24.71
C GLY A 119 2.62 -12.51 26.02
N PRO A 120 3.47 -12.06 26.96
CA PRO A 120 3.69 -12.76 28.24
C PRO A 120 2.43 -12.87 29.10
N ASN A 121 1.44 -11.99 28.88
CA ASN A 121 0.17 -11.96 29.59
C ASN A 121 -0.94 -12.77 28.89
N GLY A 122 -0.62 -13.53 27.84
CA GLY A 122 -1.62 -14.30 27.08
C GLY A 122 -2.42 -13.48 26.06
N GLN A 123 -2.15 -12.17 25.93
CA GLN A 123 -2.80 -11.31 24.95
C GLN A 123 -2.22 -11.49 23.56
N ALA A 124 -3.07 -11.38 22.53
CA ALA A 124 -2.63 -11.35 21.14
C ALA A 124 -1.74 -10.12 20.89
N VAL A 125 -0.67 -10.33 20.13
CA VAL A 125 0.26 -9.28 19.72
C VAL A 125 0.54 -9.46 18.23
N ASP A 126 0.69 -8.37 17.49
CA ASP A 126 1.03 -8.45 16.08
C ASP A 126 2.47 -8.93 15.85
N ALA A 127 2.65 -9.73 14.81
CA ALA A 127 3.98 -10.07 14.33
C ALA A 127 4.62 -8.85 13.64
N ILE A 128 5.93 -8.74 13.78
CA ILE A 128 6.71 -7.64 13.22
C ILE A 128 7.66 -8.16 12.16
N PHE A 129 8.01 -7.29 11.21
CA PHE A 129 9.01 -7.60 10.21
C PHE A 129 10.34 -7.99 10.87
N ASP A 130 10.95 -9.03 10.31
CA ASP A 130 12.25 -9.54 10.72
C ASP A 130 13.31 -9.26 9.65
N SER A 131 13.09 -9.78 8.44
CA SER A 131 14.09 -9.75 7.37
C SER A 131 13.48 -10.07 6.00
N TYR A 132 14.25 -9.85 4.93
CA TYR A 132 14.04 -10.46 3.62
C TYR A 132 15.07 -11.59 3.44
N PRO A 133 14.72 -12.87 3.70
CA PRO A 133 15.65 -13.97 3.55
C PRO A 133 16.18 -14.06 2.11
N GLY A 134 17.47 -14.34 1.96
CA GLY A 134 18.10 -14.52 0.64
C GLY A 134 18.50 -13.23 -0.08
N VAL A 135 18.14 -12.04 0.43
CA VAL A 135 18.62 -10.76 -0.09
C VAL A 135 20.02 -10.47 0.47
N GLY A 136 21.04 -11.02 -0.19
CA GLY A 136 22.45 -10.80 0.17
C GLY A 136 22.97 -9.42 -0.25
N GLY A 137 23.84 -8.82 0.58
CA GLY A 137 24.54 -7.57 0.24
C GLY A 137 23.74 -6.27 0.41
N ALA A 138 22.41 -6.36 0.62
CA ALA A 138 21.58 -5.20 0.95
C ALA A 138 21.69 -4.81 2.43
N MET A 139 21.19 -3.61 2.74
CA MET A 139 20.99 -3.14 4.12
C MET A 139 20.13 -4.13 4.90
N GLN A 140 20.59 -4.49 6.09
CA GLN A 140 19.90 -5.41 6.98
C GLN A 140 19.44 -4.66 8.21
N VAL A 141 18.18 -4.85 8.57
CA VAL A 141 17.60 -4.35 9.81
C VAL A 141 17.56 -5.44 10.86
N SER A 142 17.61 -5.03 12.12
CA SER A 142 17.47 -5.91 13.27
C SER A 142 16.89 -5.14 14.44
N GLY A 143 16.30 -5.86 15.40
CA GLY A 143 15.74 -5.21 16.59
C GLY A 143 14.59 -4.25 16.31
N LEU A 144 13.89 -4.41 15.17
CA LEU A 144 12.76 -3.55 14.80
C LEU A 144 11.75 -3.44 15.94
N ARG A 145 11.38 -2.19 16.23
CA ARG A 145 10.28 -1.76 17.07
C ARG A 145 9.40 -0.81 16.28
N ALA A 146 8.10 -0.91 16.46
CA ALA A 146 7.12 -0.04 15.82
C ALA A 146 6.03 0.33 16.82
N GLY A 147 5.67 1.60 16.90
CA GLY A 147 4.66 2.06 17.85
C GLY A 147 4.70 3.56 18.14
N PRO A 148 3.99 4.01 19.19
CA PRO A 148 3.99 5.40 19.63
C PRO A 148 5.41 5.91 19.94
N LEU A 149 5.67 7.17 19.61
CA LEU A 149 6.94 7.83 19.98
C LEU A 149 6.86 8.39 21.39
N CYS A 150 8.00 8.47 22.07
CA CYS A 150 8.09 9.07 23.40
C CYS A 150 8.17 10.59 23.35
N ASP A 151 7.57 11.24 24.36
CA ASP A 151 7.66 12.68 24.54
C ASP A 151 9.12 13.11 24.69
N GLY A 152 9.59 13.98 23.79
CA GLY A 152 10.94 14.55 23.82
C GLY A 152 12.09 13.61 23.44
N GLU A 153 11.83 12.32 23.16
CA GLU A 153 12.83 11.37 22.68
C GLU A 153 12.40 10.79 21.32
N GLU A 154 13.26 10.85 20.29
CA GLU A 154 13.05 10.16 19.01
C GLU A 154 13.26 8.64 19.19
N ARG A 155 12.34 7.97 19.89
CA ARG A 155 12.35 6.52 20.11
C ARG A 155 10.93 5.97 20.19
N VAL A 156 10.78 4.67 19.94
CA VAL A 156 9.50 3.98 20.13
C VAL A 156 9.34 3.63 21.61
N CYS A 157 8.22 4.02 22.24
CA CYS A 157 7.98 3.73 23.66
C CYS A 157 7.65 2.25 23.88
N GLU A 158 6.69 1.76 23.11
CA GLU A 158 6.16 0.42 23.22
C GLU A 158 5.94 -0.18 21.83
N GLN A 159 5.98 -1.52 21.76
CA GLN A 159 5.66 -2.21 20.53
C GLN A 159 4.14 -2.26 20.36
N SER A 160 3.61 -1.50 19.40
CA SER A 160 2.21 -1.58 19.00
C SER A 160 2.07 -1.20 17.52
N LEU A 161 1.38 -2.03 16.74
CA LEU A 161 0.97 -1.66 15.39
C LEU A 161 -0.42 -1.03 15.36
N ALA A 162 -1.22 -1.22 16.41
CA ALA A 162 -2.47 -0.51 16.64
C ALA A 162 -2.20 0.84 17.31
N ILE A 163 -2.31 1.92 16.55
CA ILE A 163 -2.06 3.29 17.02
C ILE A 163 -3.40 3.99 17.23
N ARG A 164 -3.68 4.40 18.46
CA ARG A 164 -4.83 5.25 18.75
C ARG A 164 -4.51 6.69 18.37
N VAL A 165 -5.25 7.26 17.42
CA VAL A 165 -5.09 8.65 16.98
C VAL A 165 -5.94 9.54 17.86
N ALA A 166 -5.31 10.27 18.77
CA ALA A 166 -5.98 11.09 19.79
C ALA A 166 -5.68 12.59 19.68
N GLY A 167 -4.68 13.00 18.90
CA GLY A 167 -4.33 14.43 18.78
C GLY A 167 -3.61 15.01 19.99
N GLU A 168 -2.88 14.17 20.73
CA GLU A 168 -2.19 14.53 21.98
C GLU A 168 -0.96 15.42 21.75
N ASP A 169 -0.35 15.32 20.56
CA ASP A 169 0.80 16.09 20.12
C ASP A 169 0.40 17.30 19.25
N SER A 170 1.33 18.24 19.10
CA SER A 170 1.20 19.34 18.12
C SER A 170 2.18 19.12 16.97
N CYS A 171 1.65 18.84 15.78
CA CYS A 171 2.43 18.70 14.55
C CYS A 171 2.18 19.88 13.61
N ALA A 172 2.98 19.96 12.54
CA ALA A 172 2.66 20.84 11.43
C ALA A 172 1.31 20.43 10.84
N GLY A 173 0.36 21.37 10.77
CA GLY A 173 -1.02 21.11 10.30
C GLY A 173 -2.05 20.87 11.41
N GLY A 174 -1.66 20.73 12.69
CA GLY A 174 -2.60 20.70 13.81
C GLY A 174 -2.32 19.61 14.86
N PRO A 175 -3.30 19.31 15.73
CA PRO A 175 -3.22 18.23 16.71
C PRO A 175 -2.99 16.88 16.01
N CYS A 176 -2.04 16.10 16.53
CA CYS A 176 -1.61 14.85 15.91
C CYS A 176 -1.29 13.77 16.95
N THR A 177 -1.07 12.55 16.47
CA THR A 177 -0.44 11.48 17.24
C THR A 177 0.85 11.09 16.56
N ARG A 178 1.96 11.07 17.31
CA ARG A 178 3.28 10.68 16.81
C ARG A 178 3.54 9.19 17.02
N PHE A 179 4.04 8.54 15.98
CA PHE A 179 4.40 7.12 15.99
C PHE A 179 5.59 6.90 15.05
N GLY A 180 6.19 5.71 15.05
CA GLY A 180 7.41 5.52 14.30
C GLY A 180 7.91 4.10 14.22
N LEU A 181 9.03 3.98 13.52
CA LEU A 181 9.86 2.77 13.47
C LEU A 181 11.19 3.07 14.14
N GLU A 182 11.72 2.09 14.87
CA GLU A 182 13.03 2.15 15.49
C GLU A 182 13.74 0.82 15.25
N PHE A 183 14.96 0.87 14.70
CA PHE A 183 15.72 -0.35 14.41
C PHE A 183 17.22 -0.10 14.35
N ASP A 184 17.98 -1.16 14.58
CA ASP A 184 19.40 -1.21 14.27
C ASP A 184 19.59 -1.67 12.82
N TYR A 185 20.62 -1.16 12.15
CA TYR A 185 20.91 -1.51 10.78
C TYR A 185 22.41 -1.76 10.55
N ARG A 186 22.71 -2.55 9.52
CA ARG A 186 24.07 -2.84 9.03
C ARG A 186 24.08 -3.04 7.52
N ASN A 187 25.28 -3.04 6.93
CA ASN A 187 25.49 -3.19 5.48
C ASN A 187 24.76 -2.14 4.63
N ALA A 188 24.51 -0.95 5.19
CA ALA A 188 23.91 0.14 4.44
C ALA A 188 24.94 0.82 3.53
N SER A 189 24.47 1.33 2.39
CA SER A 189 25.26 2.26 1.57
C SER A 189 25.25 3.65 2.22
N ALA A 190 26.33 4.00 2.93
CA ALA A 190 26.45 5.27 3.63
C ALA A 190 26.26 6.46 2.66
N GLY A 191 25.42 7.43 3.04
CA GLY A 191 25.09 8.58 2.20
C GLY A 191 24.05 8.31 1.13
N THR A 192 23.63 7.05 0.93
CA THR A 192 22.43 6.73 0.14
C THR A 192 21.22 6.67 1.08
N PRO A 193 20.18 7.49 0.86
CA PRO A 193 19.00 7.49 1.72
C PRO A 193 18.24 6.16 1.66
N LEU A 194 17.45 5.94 2.71
CA LEU A 194 16.39 4.96 2.74
C LEU A 194 15.14 5.62 2.15
N GLU A 195 14.64 5.07 1.04
CA GLU A 195 13.46 5.57 0.34
C GLU A 195 12.23 4.81 0.82
N CYS A 196 11.32 5.51 1.50
CA CYS A 196 10.11 4.96 2.09
C CYS A 196 8.87 5.39 1.31
N LYS A 197 8.02 4.42 1.01
CA LYS A 197 6.70 4.60 0.38
C LYS A 197 5.61 4.22 1.35
N THR A 198 4.44 4.82 1.17
CA THR A 198 3.31 4.54 2.04
C THR A 198 2.10 4.14 1.22
N SER A 199 1.19 3.39 1.83
CA SER A 199 -0.13 3.18 1.25
C SER A 199 -1.13 3.18 2.39
N THR A 200 -2.14 4.03 2.26
CA THR A 200 -3.24 4.10 3.21
C THR A 200 -4.45 3.40 2.63
N ARG A 201 -5.10 2.57 3.44
CA ARG A 201 -6.39 1.94 3.14
C ARG A 201 -7.41 2.33 4.21
N GLY A 202 -8.53 2.93 3.83
CA GLY A 202 -9.66 3.31 4.68
C GLY A 202 -10.96 2.57 4.32
N GLY A 203 -11.94 2.56 5.25
CA GLY A 203 -13.13 1.70 5.20
C GLY A 203 -14.08 1.87 4.01
N ASP A 204 -14.87 0.83 3.72
CA ASP A 204 -16.04 0.61 2.83
C ASP A 204 -16.22 1.42 1.51
N GLY A 205 -15.30 2.30 1.13
CA GLY A 205 -15.39 3.16 -0.05
C GLY A 205 -14.08 3.33 -0.84
N ASP A 206 -12.94 2.82 -0.36
CA ASP A 206 -11.62 2.99 -0.98
C ASP A 206 -11.29 1.96 -2.09
N PHE A 207 -12.26 1.15 -2.53
CA PHE A 207 -12.06 0.14 -3.58
C PHE A 207 -11.54 0.74 -4.90
N ILE A 208 -11.96 1.97 -5.23
CA ILE A 208 -11.52 2.68 -6.44
C ILE A 208 -10.05 3.10 -6.32
N GLY A 209 -9.52 3.39 -5.13
CA GLY A 209 -8.14 3.84 -4.93
C GLY A 209 -7.11 2.72 -5.08
N ASP A 210 -7.37 1.56 -4.49
CA ASP A 210 -6.43 0.43 -4.51
C ASP A 210 -6.43 -0.33 -5.85
N LEU A 211 -7.58 -0.43 -6.54
CA LEU A 211 -7.64 -1.04 -7.87
C LEU A 211 -7.05 -0.12 -8.96
N ILE A 212 -7.19 1.21 -8.81
CA ILE A 212 -6.56 2.20 -9.70
C ILE A 212 -5.06 2.31 -9.44
N LYS A 213 -4.57 2.05 -8.22
CA LYS A 213 -3.12 2.00 -7.93
C LYS A 213 -2.47 0.78 -8.56
N LEU A 214 -3.07 -0.41 -8.43
CA LEU A 214 -2.59 -1.63 -9.10
C LEU A 214 -2.68 -1.53 -10.64
N GLY A 215 -3.75 -0.94 -11.17
CA GLY A 215 -3.87 -0.67 -12.60
C GLY A 215 -2.92 0.46 -13.08
N GLY A 216 -2.70 1.47 -12.25
CA GLY A 216 -1.85 2.63 -12.54
C GLY A 216 -0.36 2.28 -12.54
N ASP A 217 0.08 1.44 -11.62
CA ASP A 217 1.45 0.91 -11.57
C ASP A 217 1.73 0.03 -12.80
N ALA A 218 0.77 -0.82 -13.19
CA ALA A 218 0.86 -1.61 -14.42
C ALA A 218 0.88 -0.75 -15.71
N ILE A 219 0.16 0.39 -15.72
CA ILE A 219 0.14 1.34 -16.85
C ILE A 219 1.41 2.22 -16.88
N ALA A 220 1.98 2.56 -15.73
CA ALA A 220 3.24 3.29 -15.64
C ALA A 220 4.42 2.45 -16.15
N GLU A 221 4.50 1.18 -15.73
CA GLU A 221 5.47 0.21 -16.25
C GLU A 221 5.27 -0.03 -17.76
N ARG A 222 4.02 -0.08 -18.24
CA ARG A 222 3.71 -0.17 -19.68
C ARG A 222 4.23 1.03 -20.47
N ASN A 223 4.09 2.26 -19.96
CA ASN A 223 4.50 3.48 -20.66
C ASN A 223 6.02 3.64 -20.75
N GLU A 224 6.76 3.21 -19.73
CA GLU A 224 8.22 3.17 -19.77
C GLU A 224 8.73 2.08 -20.73
N ALA A 225 8.00 0.96 -20.86
CA ALA A 225 8.35 -0.16 -21.74
C ALA A 225 7.92 0.01 -23.22
N THR A 226 7.03 0.97 -23.55
CA THR A 226 6.52 1.17 -24.93
C THR A 226 7.05 2.41 -25.64
N GLY A 227 7.88 3.25 -24.98
CA GLY A 227 8.44 4.44 -25.61
C GLY A 227 7.43 5.58 -25.82
N GLY A 228 6.38 5.64 -25.00
CA GLY A 228 5.34 6.67 -25.05
C GLY A 228 4.02 6.22 -25.71
N PRO A 229 2.96 7.06 -25.63
CA PRO A 229 1.62 6.71 -26.11
C PRO A 229 1.48 6.87 -27.63
N ALA A 230 0.70 6.00 -28.27
CA ALA A 230 0.30 6.12 -29.67
C ALA A 230 -0.68 7.30 -29.87
N GLU A 231 -0.60 7.97 -31.02
CA GLU A 231 -1.17 9.31 -31.28
C GLU A 231 -2.71 9.41 -31.38
N ASP A 232 -3.47 8.31 -31.31
CA ASP A 232 -4.92 8.33 -31.61
C ASP A 232 -5.86 7.99 -30.42
N ASP A 233 -5.39 8.13 -29.17
CA ASP A 233 -6.16 7.67 -27.99
C ASP A 233 -6.41 8.79 -26.96
N GLY A 234 -7.06 9.87 -27.39
CA GLY A 234 -7.30 11.07 -26.58
C GLY A 234 -8.09 10.84 -25.28
N MET A 235 -8.91 9.80 -25.21
CA MET A 235 -9.61 9.38 -23.98
C MET A 235 -8.75 8.43 -23.13
N GLY A 236 -7.96 7.54 -23.76
CA GLY A 236 -6.97 6.70 -23.07
C GLY A 236 -5.84 7.51 -22.42
N GLN A 237 -5.42 8.61 -23.04
CA GLN A 237 -4.45 9.55 -22.47
C GLN A 237 -5.03 10.35 -21.29
N LEU A 238 -6.31 10.75 -21.35
CA LEU A 238 -7.00 11.46 -20.26
C LEU A 238 -7.22 10.55 -19.05
N LEU A 239 -7.67 9.31 -19.26
CA LEU A 239 -7.78 8.29 -18.22
C LEU A 239 -6.39 7.87 -17.67
N GLY A 240 -5.37 7.83 -18.52
CA GLY A 240 -3.98 7.60 -18.12
C GLY A 240 -3.37 8.77 -17.33
N LEU A 241 -3.75 10.02 -17.63
CA LEU A 241 -3.34 11.20 -16.88
C LEU A 241 -4.04 11.30 -15.52
N PHE A 242 -5.35 11.04 -15.46
CA PHE A 242 -6.08 10.93 -14.19
C PHE A 242 -5.56 9.75 -13.35
N GLY A 243 -5.27 8.61 -13.99
CA GLY A 243 -4.60 7.47 -13.37
C GLY A 243 -3.22 7.84 -12.82
N LYS A 244 -2.42 8.65 -13.53
CA LYS A 244 -1.10 9.13 -13.04
C LYS A 244 -1.20 10.12 -11.88
N VAL A 245 -2.17 11.03 -11.90
CA VAL A 245 -2.39 12.01 -10.81
C VAL A 245 -2.94 11.33 -9.55
N ILE A 246 -3.78 10.31 -9.72
CA ILE A 246 -4.31 9.49 -8.62
C ILE A 246 -3.27 8.45 -8.15
N ALA A 247 -2.41 7.93 -9.03
CA ALA A 247 -1.31 7.03 -8.69
C ALA A 247 -0.11 7.75 -8.05
N SER A 248 0.05 9.06 -8.25
CA SER A 248 1.07 9.87 -7.56
C SER A 248 0.75 10.17 -6.08
N ALA A 249 -0.35 9.62 -5.57
CA ALA A 249 -0.89 9.89 -4.25
C ALA A 249 -0.93 8.63 -3.38
N ASP A 250 -0.18 8.62 -2.29
CA ASP A 250 -0.20 7.50 -1.33
C ASP A 250 -1.42 7.55 -0.37
N SER A 251 -2.07 8.72 -0.26
CA SER A 251 -3.43 8.97 0.28
C SER A 251 -3.87 10.42 -0.05
N PRO A 252 -5.16 10.81 0.10
CA PRO A 252 -5.59 12.22 -0.04
C PRO A 252 -4.90 13.17 0.95
N GLU A 253 -4.34 12.64 2.03
CA GLU A 253 -3.64 13.39 3.08
C GLU A 253 -2.15 13.58 2.75
N ASP A 254 -1.57 12.66 1.96
CA ASP A 254 -0.22 12.76 1.40
C ASP A 254 -0.18 13.64 0.13
N LEU A 255 -1.37 13.98 -0.37
CA LEU A 255 -1.57 14.94 -1.44
C LEU A 255 -1.80 16.34 -0.88
N GLN A 256 -0.80 17.19 -1.00
CA GLN A 256 -1.03 18.64 -1.06
C GLN A 256 -1.59 19.02 -2.45
N ILE A 257 -2.72 18.43 -2.85
CA ILE A 257 -3.43 18.87 -4.05
C ILE A 257 -4.27 20.08 -3.66
N SER A 258 -3.87 21.24 -4.14
CA SER A 258 -4.79 22.38 -4.28
C SER A 258 -5.51 22.27 -5.61
N MET A 259 -6.82 22.01 -5.59
CA MET A 259 -7.66 22.14 -6.78
C MET A 259 -8.27 23.54 -6.79
N THR A 260 -8.05 24.27 -7.87
CA THR A 260 -8.67 25.59 -8.08
C THR A 260 -9.37 25.56 -9.43
N THR A 261 -10.68 25.87 -9.44
CA THR A 261 -11.42 26.03 -10.70
C THR A 261 -10.89 27.22 -11.47
N LEU A 262 -10.84 27.14 -12.80
CA LEU A 262 -10.47 28.28 -13.61
C LEU A 262 -11.67 29.25 -13.75
N ASP A 263 -11.40 30.55 -13.76
CA ASP A 263 -12.37 31.58 -14.09
C ASP A 263 -12.70 31.60 -15.60
N GLU A 264 -13.61 32.47 -16.01
CA GLU A 264 -14.03 32.61 -17.42
C GLU A 264 -12.90 33.08 -18.35
N GLN A 265 -11.78 33.54 -17.79
CA GLN A 265 -10.57 33.96 -18.51
C GLN A 265 -9.48 32.88 -18.49
N GLY A 266 -9.74 31.72 -17.88
CA GLY A 266 -8.80 30.60 -17.79
C GLY A 266 -7.74 30.75 -16.69
N ASN A 267 -7.91 31.68 -15.74
CA ASN A 267 -7.00 31.83 -14.59
C ASN A 267 -7.52 31.07 -13.36
N PRO A 268 -6.64 30.60 -12.46
CA PRO A 268 -7.09 29.95 -11.22
C PRO A 268 -7.92 30.91 -10.34
N ASP A 269 -9.18 30.56 -10.07
CA ASP A 269 -10.06 31.25 -9.12
C ASP A 269 -9.71 30.86 -7.67
N GLU A 270 -8.70 31.52 -7.13
CA GLU A 270 -8.16 31.29 -5.78
C GLU A 270 -9.22 31.33 -4.66
N SER A 271 -10.38 31.97 -4.89
CA SER A 271 -11.48 32.00 -3.92
C SER A 271 -12.21 30.66 -3.75
N LYS A 272 -12.00 29.72 -4.69
CA LYS A 272 -12.61 28.39 -4.71
C LYS A 272 -11.58 27.26 -4.54
N ARG A 273 -10.37 27.58 -4.10
CA ARG A 273 -9.32 26.58 -3.84
C ARG A 273 -9.79 25.60 -2.75
N VAL A 274 -9.75 24.30 -3.06
CA VAL A 274 -10.03 23.21 -2.12
C VAL A 274 -8.77 22.35 -1.99
N GLY A 275 -8.35 22.07 -0.75
CA GLY A 275 -7.18 21.24 -0.44
C GLY A 275 -6.17 21.92 0.51
N SER A 276 -5.23 21.13 1.02
CA SER A 276 -4.15 21.59 1.90
C SER A 276 -3.15 22.42 1.10
N THR A 277 -2.93 23.68 1.48
CA THR A 277 -1.86 24.51 0.93
C THR A 277 -0.51 23.90 1.23
N VAL A 278 0.42 24.00 0.28
CA VAL A 278 1.85 23.73 0.50
C VAL A 278 2.35 24.64 1.62
N GLY A 279 2.34 24.12 2.85
CA GLY A 279 3.15 24.65 3.92
C GLY A 279 4.51 23.96 3.88
N ASP A 280 5.57 24.64 4.33
CA ASP A 280 6.91 24.10 4.61
C ASP A 280 6.91 23.02 5.72
N ALA A 281 5.79 22.33 5.92
CA ALA A 281 5.57 21.29 6.90
C ALA A 281 6.16 19.96 6.40
N PRO A 282 6.96 19.26 7.22
CA PRO A 282 7.44 17.93 6.84
C PRO A 282 6.26 16.97 6.64
N PRO A 283 6.31 16.08 5.64
CA PRO A 283 5.22 15.15 5.36
C PRO A 283 4.94 14.25 6.57
N PRO A 284 3.69 13.76 6.74
CA PRO A 284 3.30 12.82 7.81
C PRO A 284 4.23 11.61 7.93
N ILE A 285 4.77 11.14 6.81
CA ILE A 285 5.80 10.10 6.74
C ILE A 285 6.94 10.59 5.84
N PRO A 286 8.21 10.51 6.27
CA PRO A 286 9.33 10.92 5.44
C PRO A 286 9.53 9.97 4.25
N HIS A 287 9.51 10.50 3.03
CA HIS A 287 9.80 9.74 1.82
C HIS A 287 11.27 9.32 1.69
N SER A 288 12.18 10.12 2.25
CA SER A 288 13.62 9.87 2.19
C SER A 288 14.22 10.09 3.57
N VAL A 289 14.89 9.08 4.10
CA VAL A 289 15.53 9.10 5.42
C VAL A 289 17.03 8.98 5.27
N ALA A 290 17.78 9.93 5.84
CA ALA A 290 19.23 9.94 5.75
C ALA A 290 19.84 8.72 6.47
N VAL A 291 20.76 8.03 5.79
CA VAL A 291 21.54 6.92 6.36
C VAL A 291 23.01 7.32 6.39
N PRO A 292 23.50 7.87 7.52
CA PRO A 292 24.80 8.55 7.56
C PRO A 292 26.01 7.60 7.58
N ALA A 293 25.81 6.33 7.96
CA ALA A 293 26.86 5.34 8.13
C ALA A 293 26.42 3.97 7.60
N ALA A 294 27.34 3.04 7.41
CA ALA A 294 27.04 1.68 6.96
C ALA A 294 26.35 0.80 8.02
N SER A 295 26.42 1.21 9.29
CA SER A 295 25.72 0.59 10.40
C SER A 295 25.39 1.64 11.45
N GLY A 296 24.30 1.43 12.17
CA GLY A 296 23.87 2.33 13.23
C GLY A 296 22.47 1.99 13.73
N ARG A 297 21.86 2.96 14.39
CA ARG A 297 20.46 2.92 14.80
C ARG A 297 19.72 4.04 14.10
N LEU A 298 18.51 3.76 13.64
CA LEU A 298 17.65 4.72 12.98
C LEU A 298 16.29 4.76 13.66
N VAL A 299 15.74 5.97 13.77
CA VAL A 299 14.34 6.18 14.11
C VAL A 299 13.69 6.94 12.97
N ILE A 300 12.57 6.42 12.48
CA ILE A 300 11.76 7.03 11.43
C ILE A 300 10.51 7.59 12.10
N PRO A 301 10.49 8.88 12.45
CA PRO A 301 9.32 9.49 13.04
C PRO A 301 8.24 9.75 12.00
N MET A 302 7.01 9.51 12.39
CA MET A 302 5.80 9.70 11.61
C MET A 302 4.74 10.38 12.48
N TYR A 303 3.73 10.96 11.86
CA TYR A 303 2.58 11.47 12.58
C TYR A 303 1.27 11.31 11.80
N GLN A 304 0.16 11.28 12.53
CA GLN A 304 -1.19 11.31 11.96
C GLN A 304 -1.95 12.48 12.57
N LEU A 305 -2.53 13.34 11.72
CA LEU A 305 -3.41 14.41 12.18
C LEU A 305 -4.71 13.83 12.73
N ALA A 306 -5.20 14.36 13.86
CA ALA A 306 -6.43 13.89 14.49
C ALA A 306 -7.67 14.14 13.61
N THR A 307 -7.65 15.17 12.77
CA THR A 307 -8.74 15.56 11.87
C THR A 307 -8.79 14.77 10.57
N ALA A 308 -7.90 13.80 10.38
CA ALA A 308 -7.73 13.12 9.11
C ALA A 308 -8.78 12.05 8.79
N ALA A 309 -9.55 11.59 9.77
CA ALA A 309 -10.60 10.60 9.56
C ALA A 309 -11.75 10.82 10.53
N GLU A 310 -12.91 10.23 10.17
CA GLU A 310 -14.05 10.21 11.06
C GLU A 310 -13.76 9.33 12.30
N PRO A 311 -14.19 9.76 13.51
CA PRO A 311 -14.06 8.94 14.71
C PRO A 311 -14.73 7.56 14.55
N GLY A 312 -14.09 6.52 15.07
CA GLY A 312 -14.55 5.14 14.96
C GLY A 312 -14.12 4.42 13.68
N THR A 313 -13.32 5.08 12.82
CA THR A 313 -12.73 4.45 11.64
C THR A 313 -11.34 3.88 11.93
N VAL A 314 -11.02 2.76 11.28
CA VAL A 314 -9.68 2.18 11.30
C VAL A 314 -9.06 2.37 9.91
N LYS A 315 -7.94 3.08 9.85
CA LYS A 315 -7.12 3.23 8.63
C LYS A 315 -5.90 2.34 8.74
N THR A 316 -5.67 1.51 7.73
CA THR A 316 -4.46 0.69 7.66
C THR A 316 -3.42 1.45 6.87
N ARG A 317 -2.24 1.68 7.46
CA ARG A 317 -1.13 2.36 6.80
C ARG A 317 0.07 1.43 6.68
N ARG A 318 0.38 1.01 5.46
CA ARG A 318 1.58 0.24 5.14
C ARG A 318 2.71 1.21 4.82
N VAL A 319 3.87 0.93 5.40
CA VAL A 319 5.14 1.61 5.15
C VAL A 319 6.10 0.56 4.60
N THR A 320 6.69 0.83 3.44
CA THR A 320 7.73 -0.01 2.84
C THR A 320 8.94 0.85 2.56
N CYS A 321 10.14 0.36 2.86
CA CYS A 321 11.36 1.12 2.60
C CYS A 321 12.37 0.29 1.81
N THR A 322 13.08 0.99 0.93
CA THR A 322 14.10 0.42 0.04
C THR A 322 15.40 1.23 0.15
N GLN A 323 16.55 0.58 -0.06
CA GLN A 323 17.83 1.27 -0.25
C GLN A 323 18.45 0.75 -1.54
N GLN A 324 18.77 1.65 -2.46
CA GLN A 324 19.27 1.30 -3.81
C GLN A 324 18.32 0.35 -4.57
N GLY A 325 17.00 0.51 -4.39
CA GLY A 325 15.98 -0.34 -5.00
C GLY A 325 15.81 -1.71 -4.36
N ALA A 326 16.68 -2.12 -3.44
CA ALA A 326 16.52 -3.35 -2.67
C ALA A 326 15.58 -3.12 -1.48
N PRO A 327 14.62 -4.02 -1.20
CA PRO A 327 13.71 -3.88 -0.07
C PRO A 327 14.44 -4.12 1.26
N VAL A 328 14.16 -3.27 2.24
CA VAL A 328 14.86 -3.23 3.53
C VAL A 328 13.93 -3.58 4.69
N LEU A 329 12.74 -2.99 4.71
CA LEU A 329 11.73 -3.27 5.72
C LEU A 329 10.32 -3.00 5.20
N GLU A 330 9.35 -3.61 5.85
CA GLU A 330 7.95 -3.23 5.75
C GLU A 330 7.28 -3.25 7.12
N THR A 331 6.26 -2.42 7.32
CA THR A 331 5.42 -2.43 8.52
C THR A 331 4.03 -1.94 8.17
N VAL A 332 3.02 -2.46 8.87
CA VAL A 332 1.63 -2.05 8.70
C VAL A 332 1.09 -1.56 10.03
N PHE A 333 0.64 -0.31 10.09
CA PHE A 333 -0.01 0.28 11.24
C PHE A 333 -1.53 0.28 11.06
N ALA A 334 -2.28 -0.03 12.11
CA ALA A 334 -3.72 0.17 12.19
C ALA A 334 -3.99 1.44 13.00
N LEU A 335 -4.33 2.54 12.32
CA LEU A 335 -4.64 3.83 12.91
C LEU A 335 -6.11 3.88 13.31
N GLN A 336 -6.39 3.98 14.60
CA GLN A 336 -7.73 3.97 15.19
C GLN A 336 -8.12 5.40 15.57
N HIS A 337 -9.04 6.01 14.80
CA HIS A 337 -9.52 7.38 15.00
C HIS A 337 -10.74 7.44 15.92
#